data_AF-A0A920W4T5-F1
#
_entry.id   AF-A0A920W4T5-F1
#
_cell.length_a   1.000
_cell.length_b   1.000
_cell.length_c   1.000
_cell.angle_alpha   90.00
_cell.angle_beta   90.00
_cell.angle_gamma   90.00
#
_symmetry.space_group_name_H-M   'P 1'
#
loop_
_entity.id
_entity.type
_entity.pdbx_description
1 polymer ?
#
loop_
_entity_poly.entity_id
_entity_poly.type
_entity_poly.pdbx_seq_one_letter_code
_entity_poly.pdbx_strand_id
1 'polypeptide(L)'
;MAWGWREQEFDLAINFESDIRSNALLAVSGAPRRVGYRTGGGEGFLTDALNYKPTIHTADNARRLVQHIFSGERDNALATDHLLGPLPDHVHQRADELLGPRESHAFLIGINVGGGRQIKQWPAERFADTASILSHEDKATIVLLGNEGDQSIGNAVVNNLSPSVHPINLIGHTSLSNSLAY
;
A
#
# COMPACT_ATOMS: atom_id res chain seq x y z
N MET A 1 -13.52 -15.01 13.17
CA MET A 1 -13.58 -16.18 12.25
C MET A 1 -14.54 -15.85 11.12
N ALA A 2 -14.24 -16.23 9.87
CA ALA A 2 -14.99 -15.79 8.67
C ALA A 2 -16.48 -16.20 8.62
N TRP A 3 -16.91 -17.12 9.49
CA TRP A 3 -18.31 -17.52 9.63
C TRP A 3 -19.26 -16.37 10.00
N GLY A 4 -18.77 -15.36 10.73
CA GLY A 4 -19.56 -14.17 11.07
C GLY A 4 -19.93 -13.30 9.87
N TRP A 5 -19.31 -13.52 8.70
CA TRP A 5 -19.68 -12.78 7.49
C TRP A 5 -21.05 -13.16 6.94
N ARG A 6 -21.54 -14.38 7.24
CA ARG A 6 -22.89 -14.80 6.86
C ARG A 6 -23.96 -13.99 7.56
N GLU A 7 -23.68 -13.57 8.80
CA GLU A 7 -24.58 -12.76 9.62
C GLU A 7 -24.69 -11.32 9.11
N GLN A 8 -23.77 -10.88 8.24
CA GLN A 8 -23.80 -9.55 7.62
C GLN A 8 -24.69 -9.51 6.37
N GLU A 9 -25.18 -10.66 5.89
CA GLU A 9 -26.12 -10.77 4.76
C GLU A 9 -25.70 -9.99 3.50
N PHE A 10 -24.41 -10.01 3.17
CA PHE A 10 -23.89 -9.37 1.96
C PHE A 10 -24.62 -9.89 0.71
N ASP A 11 -25.09 -9.00 -0.14
CA ASP A 11 -25.69 -9.31 -1.44
C ASP A 11 -24.61 -9.60 -2.51
N LEU A 12 -23.42 -9.03 -2.32
CA LEU A 12 -22.28 -9.14 -3.23
C LEU A 12 -20.97 -9.33 -2.45
N ALA A 13 -20.16 -10.29 -2.89
CA ALA A 13 -18.78 -10.46 -2.45
C ALA A 13 -17.83 -10.43 -3.65
N ILE A 14 -16.75 -9.65 -3.58
CA ILE A 14 -15.80 -9.44 -4.67
C ILE A 14 -14.41 -9.90 -4.22
N ASN A 15 -13.76 -10.73 -5.03
CA ASN A 15 -12.37 -11.14 -4.81
C ASN A 15 -11.48 -10.64 -5.95
N PHE A 16 -10.59 -9.70 -5.60
CA PHE A 16 -9.59 -9.16 -6.53
C PHE A 16 -8.34 -10.04 -6.64
N GLU A 17 -8.16 -10.99 -5.72
CA GLU A 17 -7.04 -11.93 -5.71
C GLU A 17 -7.46 -13.26 -6.35
N SER A 18 -6.81 -13.63 -7.44
CA SER A 18 -7.08 -14.89 -8.16
C SER A 18 -6.44 -16.11 -7.46
N ASP A 19 -6.87 -16.45 -6.24
CA ASP A 19 -6.38 -17.59 -5.44
C ASP A 19 -7.54 -18.49 -4.94
N ILE A 20 -7.34 -19.80 -4.96
CA ILE A 20 -8.36 -20.78 -4.54
C ILE A 20 -8.80 -20.62 -3.08
N ARG A 21 -7.89 -20.24 -2.18
CA ARG A 21 -8.19 -20.10 -0.75
C ARG A 21 -9.02 -18.85 -0.50
N SER A 22 -8.72 -17.75 -1.17
CA SER A 22 -9.52 -16.52 -1.08
C SER A 22 -10.90 -16.71 -1.70
N ASN A 23 -11.01 -17.46 -2.82
CA ASN A 23 -12.30 -17.85 -3.39
C ASN A 23 -13.13 -18.75 -2.44
N ALA A 24 -12.50 -19.72 -1.78
CA ALA A 24 -13.19 -20.56 -0.78
C ALA A 24 -13.68 -19.74 0.41
N LEU A 25 -12.86 -18.80 0.90
CA LEU A 25 -13.25 -17.87 1.96
C LEU A 25 -14.41 -16.97 1.54
N LEU A 26 -14.42 -16.52 0.29
CA LEU A 26 -15.52 -15.74 -0.29
C LEU A 26 -16.83 -16.53 -0.30
N ALA A 27 -16.80 -17.83 -0.61
CA ALA A 27 -17.99 -18.69 -0.53
C ALA A 27 -18.53 -18.83 0.90
N VAL A 28 -17.67 -18.79 1.93
CA VAL A 28 -18.10 -18.81 3.33
C VAL A 28 -18.97 -17.61 3.70
N SER A 29 -18.80 -16.45 3.03
CA SER A 29 -19.63 -15.26 3.27
C SER A 29 -21.14 -15.50 3.06
N GLY A 30 -21.52 -16.51 2.27
CA GLY A 30 -22.92 -16.78 1.94
C GLY A 30 -23.52 -15.81 0.93
N ALA A 31 -22.78 -14.80 0.45
CA ALA A 31 -23.29 -13.84 -0.51
C ALA A 31 -23.80 -14.52 -1.79
N PRO A 32 -25.00 -14.20 -2.29
CA PRO A 32 -25.58 -14.87 -3.45
C PRO A 32 -24.80 -14.56 -4.74
N ARG A 33 -24.21 -13.36 -4.86
CA ARG A 33 -23.32 -12.99 -5.96
C ARG A 33 -21.87 -12.94 -5.48
N ARG A 34 -21.02 -13.79 -6.05
CA ARG A 34 -19.59 -13.91 -5.72
C ARG A 34 -18.76 -13.73 -6.98
N VAL A 35 -18.04 -12.61 -7.06
CA VAL A 35 -17.41 -12.13 -8.28
C VAL A 35 -15.89 -12.16 -8.17
N GLY A 36 -15.21 -12.70 -9.18
CA GLY A 36 -13.75 -12.80 -9.17
C GLY A 36 -13.14 -13.19 -10.52
N TYR A 37 -11.95 -13.78 -10.48
CA TYR A 37 -11.20 -14.19 -11.66
C TYR A 37 -11.06 -15.70 -11.79
N ARG A 38 -11.19 -16.21 -13.01
CA ARG A 38 -10.98 -17.63 -13.39
C ARG A 38 -9.48 -17.96 -13.51
N THR A 39 -8.70 -17.71 -12.48
CA THR A 39 -7.26 -17.98 -12.46
C THR A 39 -6.86 -18.41 -11.06
N GLY A 40 -5.88 -19.30 -10.93
CA GLY A 40 -5.44 -19.83 -9.63
C GLY A 40 -6.35 -20.89 -9.00
N GLY A 41 -7.44 -21.28 -9.68
CA GLY A 41 -8.38 -22.31 -9.23
C GLY A 41 -9.52 -21.78 -8.36
N GLY A 42 -10.42 -22.68 -7.94
CA GLY A 42 -11.55 -22.31 -7.07
C GLY A 42 -12.70 -21.57 -7.76
N GLU A 43 -12.78 -21.58 -9.08
CA GLU A 43 -13.87 -20.90 -9.81
C GLU A 43 -15.27 -21.44 -9.44
N GLY A 44 -15.37 -22.69 -8.99
CA GLY A 44 -16.63 -23.27 -8.48
C GLY A 44 -17.15 -22.59 -7.21
N PHE A 45 -16.33 -21.80 -6.51
CA PHE A 45 -16.75 -20.96 -5.40
C PHE A 45 -17.32 -19.61 -5.85
N LEU A 46 -17.10 -19.21 -7.11
CA LEU A 46 -17.60 -17.98 -7.70
C LEU A 46 -18.92 -18.24 -8.43
N THR A 47 -19.79 -17.23 -8.50
CA THR A 47 -21.02 -17.28 -9.31
C THR A 47 -20.89 -16.49 -10.60
N ASP A 48 -19.96 -15.54 -10.63
CA ASP A 48 -19.71 -14.64 -11.75
C ASP A 48 -18.19 -14.42 -11.82
N ALA A 49 -17.57 -14.61 -12.97
CA ALA A 49 -16.12 -14.54 -13.05
C ALA A 49 -15.61 -14.17 -14.44
N LEU A 50 -14.60 -13.29 -14.44
CA LEU A 50 -13.88 -12.86 -15.63
C LEU A 50 -12.60 -13.65 -15.84
N ASN A 51 -12.06 -13.60 -17.05
CA ASN A 51 -10.69 -14.03 -17.32
C ASN A 51 -9.69 -12.92 -16.94
N TYR A 52 -8.70 -13.29 -16.12
CA TYR A 52 -7.62 -12.39 -15.74
C TYR A 52 -6.75 -12.11 -16.97
N LYS A 53 -6.40 -10.84 -17.22
CA LYS A 53 -5.52 -10.47 -18.34
C LYS A 53 -4.11 -10.20 -17.79
N PRO A 54 -3.14 -11.09 -17.96
CA PRO A 54 -1.78 -10.90 -17.43
C PRO A 54 -1.00 -9.81 -18.18
N THR A 55 -1.49 -9.37 -19.34
CA THR A 55 -0.86 -8.37 -20.19
C THR A 55 -1.22 -6.92 -19.84
N ILE A 56 -2.10 -6.70 -18.86
CA ILE A 56 -2.50 -5.35 -18.41
C ILE A 56 -2.15 -5.15 -16.93
N HIS A 57 -2.13 -3.90 -16.50
CA HIS A 57 -1.82 -3.55 -15.11
C HIS A 57 -2.84 -4.16 -14.13
N THR A 58 -2.38 -4.57 -12.94
CA THR A 58 -3.27 -5.22 -11.95
C THR A 58 -4.44 -4.32 -11.53
N ALA A 59 -4.19 -3.00 -11.42
CA ALA A 59 -5.24 -2.01 -11.15
C ALA A 59 -6.32 -1.96 -12.24
N ASP A 60 -5.96 -2.20 -13.50
CA ASP A 60 -6.92 -2.24 -14.60
C ASP A 60 -7.72 -3.54 -14.59
N ASN A 61 -7.11 -4.66 -14.18
CA ASN A 61 -7.88 -5.85 -13.86
C ASN A 61 -8.87 -5.56 -12.70
N ALA A 62 -8.45 -4.90 -11.62
CA ALA A 62 -9.39 -4.55 -10.54
C ALA A 62 -10.56 -3.69 -11.06
N ARG A 63 -10.28 -2.66 -11.85
CA ARG A 63 -11.31 -1.80 -12.50
C ARG A 63 -12.25 -2.59 -13.40
N ARG A 64 -11.72 -3.49 -14.25
CA ARG A 64 -12.55 -4.34 -15.12
C ARG A 64 -13.52 -5.20 -14.33
N LEU A 65 -13.10 -5.71 -13.18
CA LEU A 65 -13.96 -6.51 -12.32
C LEU A 65 -15.10 -5.66 -11.74
N VAL A 66 -14.80 -4.46 -11.24
CA VAL A 66 -15.80 -3.49 -10.75
C VAL A 66 -16.75 -3.07 -11.88
N GLN A 67 -16.22 -2.69 -13.04
CA GLN A 67 -17.04 -2.31 -14.20
C GLN A 67 -17.98 -3.43 -14.64
N HIS A 68 -17.52 -4.68 -14.62
CA HIS A 68 -18.36 -5.83 -14.94
C HIS A 68 -19.53 -6.00 -13.96
N ILE A 69 -19.34 -5.63 -12.70
CA ILE A 69 -20.37 -5.73 -11.67
C ILE A 69 -21.44 -4.66 -11.83
N PHE A 70 -21.02 -3.44 -12.17
CA PHE A 70 -21.84 -2.21 -12.13
C PHE A 70 -22.12 -1.59 -13.51
N SER A 71 -21.87 -2.31 -14.62
CA SER A 71 -21.93 -1.80 -16.01
C SER A 71 -23.31 -1.36 -16.51
N GLY A 72 -24.33 -1.27 -15.65
CA GLY A 72 -25.62 -0.60 -15.92
C GLY A 72 -25.78 0.76 -15.24
N GLU A 73 -24.86 1.14 -14.34
CA GLU A 73 -24.93 2.36 -13.55
C GLU A 73 -23.85 3.35 -13.98
N ARG A 74 -24.20 4.16 -14.99
CA ARG A 74 -23.43 5.29 -15.56
C ARG A 74 -22.09 4.90 -16.21
N ASP A 75 -22.11 4.99 -17.53
CA ASP A 75 -20.98 5.19 -18.45
C ASP A 75 -20.22 6.52 -18.21
N ASN A 76 -20.17 7.01 -16.97
CA ASN A 76 -19.26 8.08 -16.62
C ASN A 76 -17.89 7.43 -16.46
N ALA A 77 -17.06 7.61 -17.47
CA ALA A 77 -15.62 7.44 -17.44
C ALA A 77 -15.14 7.56 -15.99
N LEU A 78 -14.64 6.45 -15.41
CA LEU A 78 -14.02 6.46 -14.09
C LEU A 78 -12.98 7.57 -14.14
N ALA A 79 -13.36 8.75 -13.64
CA ALA A 79 -12.50 9.90 -13.65
C ALA A 79 -11.24 9.44 -12.93
N THR A 80 -10.12 9.50 -13.63
CA THR A 80 -8.80 9.07 -13.17
C THR A 80 -8.29 9.91 -12.00
N ASP A 81 -9.12 10.80 -11.46
CA ASP A 81 -8.86 11.59 -10.27
C ASP A 81 -8.80 10.64 -9.06
N HIS A 82 -7.57 10.21 -8.82
CA HIS A 82 -7.05 9.53 -7.66
C HIS A 82 -7.99 9.54 -6.44
N LEU A 83 -8.57 8.36 -6.18
CA LEU A 83 -9.46 8.00 -5.05
C LEU A 83 -8.78 8.03 -3.68
N LEU A 84 -7.97 9.05 -3.39
CA LEU A 84 -7.61 9.37 -2.01
C LEU A 84 -8.39 10.62 -1.66
N GLY A 85 -9.46 10.45 -0.89
CA GLY A 85 -10.08 11.58 -0.20
C GLY A 85 -9.06 12.29 0.69
N PRO A 86 -9.40 13.48 1.24
CA PRO A 86 -8.52 14.16 2.16
C PRO A 86 -8.12 13.22 3.30
N LEU A 87 -6.84 13.22 3.67
CA LEU A 87 -6.38 12.45 4.83
C LEU A 87 -7.05 13.02 6.09
N PRO A 88 -7.44 12.17 7.05
CA PRO A 88 -7.97 12.66 8.32
C PRO A 88 -6.97 13.56 9.05
N ASP A 89 -7.47 14.56 9.80
CA ASP A 89 -6.63 15.52 10.51
C ASP A 89 -5.63 14.87 11.49
N HIS A 90 -6.01 13.75 12.12
CA HIS A 90 -5.12 13.03 13.03
C HIS A 90 -3.86 12.48 12.33
N VAL A 91 -3.94 12.19 11.03
CA VAL A 91 -2.78 11.75 10.23
C VAL A 91 -1.79 12.89 10.07
N HIS A 92 -2.31 14.10 9.78
CA HIS A 92 -1.50 15.31 9.69
C HIS A 92 -0.86 15.64 11.03
N GLN A 93 -1.64 15.62 12.13
CA GLN A 93 -1.12 15.85 13.47
C GLN A 93 -0.01 14.84 13.82
N ARG A 94 -0.21 13.56 13.51
CA ARG A 94 0.79 12.54 13.79
C ARG A 94 2.08 12.74 12.98
N ALA A 95 1.96 13.16 11.73
CA ALA A 95 3.12 13.50 10.90
C ALA A 95 3.88 14.69 11.47
N ASP A 96 3.18 15.75 11.89
CA ASP A 96 3.79 16.94 12.50
C ASP A 96 4.46 16.60 13.85
N GLU A 97 3.90 15.68 14.66
CA GLU A 97 4.55 15.18 15.89
C GLU A 97 5.85 14.42 15.62
N LEU A 98 5.89 13.61 14.57
CA LEU A 98 7.05 12.78 14.22
C LEU A 98 8.17 13.59 13.55
N LEU A 99 7.79 14.58 12.74
CA LEU A 99 8.73 15.41 11.98
C LEU A 99 9.15 16.67 12.75
N GLY A 100 8.37 17.09 13.74
CA GLY A 100 8.53 18.37 14.41
C GLY A 100 8.03 19.55 13.56
N PRO A 101 8.33 20.79 13.98
CA PRO A 101 7.85 22.00 13.30
C PRO A 101 8.28 22.04 11.84
N ARG A 102 7.36 22.37 10.93
CA ARG A 102 7.62 22.39 9.48
C ARG A 102 8.68 23.41 9.09
N GLU A 103 8.75 24.51 9.82
CA GLU A 103 9.74 25.58 9.63
C GLU A 103 11.18 25.11 9.92
N SER A 104 11.34 23.97 10.60
CA SER A 104 12.66 23.36 10.82
C SER A 104 13.21 22.67 9.58
N HIS A 105 12.40 22.52 8.52
CA HIS A 105 12.75 21.78 7.31
C HIS A 105 12.55 22.64 6.07
N ALA A 106 13.63 22.90 5.33
CA ALA A 106 13.53 23.60 4.05
C ALA A 106 12.84 22.73 2.98
N PHE A 107 13.16 21.44 2.97
CA PHE A 107 12.63 20.46 2.02
C PHE A 107 12.75 19.05 2.60
N LEU A 108 11.68 18.25 2.58
CA LEU A 108 11.67 16.89 3.13
C LEU A 108 11.73 15.86 2.00
N ILE A 109 12.62 14.87 2.13
CA ILE A 109 12.67 13.71 1.24
C ILE A 109 12.56 12.43 2.07
N GLY A 110 11.48 11.67 1.84
CA GLY A 110 11.28 10.36 2.43
C GLY A 110 11.94 9.25 1.61
N ILE A 111 12.75 8.40 2.26
CA ILE A 111 13.41 7.24 1.65
C ILE A 111 12.90 5.98 2.35
N ASN A 112 12.14 5.15 1.63
CA ASN A 112 11.77 3.82 2.11
C ASN A 112 12.90 2.83 1.78
N VAL A 113 13.58 2.34 2.82
CA VAL A 113 14.75 1.45 2.67
C VAL A 113 14.39 -0.03 2.56
N GLY A 114 13.13 -0.38 2.84
CA GLY A 114 12.60 -1.74 2.75
C GLY A 114 12.30 -2.19 1.32
N GLY A 115 12.11 -3.50 1.13
CA GLY A 115 11.83 -4.07 -0.20
C GLY A 115 10.97 -5.34 -0.19
N GLY A 116 10.41 -5.71 0.96
CA GLY A 116 9.66 -6.96 1.20
C GLY A 116 10.48 -8.25 1.09
N ARG A 117 11.56 -8.26 0.30
CA ARG A 117 12.60 -9.29 0.23
C ARG A 117 13.94 -8.63 -0.02
N GLN A 118 15.00 -9.18 0.57
CA GLN A 118 16.36 -8.63 0.46
C GLN A 118 16.83 -8.48 -1.00
N ILE A 119 16.49 -9.41 -1.89
CA ILE A 119 16.88 -9.34 -3.31
C ILE A 119 16.25 -8.15 -4.07
N LYS A 120 15.21 -7.53 -3.51
CA LYS A 120 14.57 -6.34 -4.07
C LYS A 120 15.04 -5.05 -3.40
N GLN A 121 15.90 -5.14 -2.38
CA GLN A 121 16.43 -3.98 -1.67
C GLN A 121 17.68 -3.46 -2.37
N TRP A 122 17.83 -2.14 -2.39
CA TRP A 122 19.09 -1.54 -2.78
C TRP A 122 20.13 -1.73 -1.67
N PRO A 123 21.43 -1.82 -2.00
CA PRO A 123 22.47 -1.87 -0.98
C PRO A 123 22.44 -0.63 -0.09
N ALA A 124 22.76 -0.82 1.20
CA ALA A 124 22.65 0.23 2.22
C ALA A 124 23.53 1.46 1.87
N GLU A 125 24.73 1.20 1.36
CA GLU A 125 25.69 2.21 0.94
C GLU A 125 25.13 3.10 -0.18
N ARG A 126 24.30 2.56 -1.09
CA ARG A 126 23.70 3.34 -2.18
C ARG A 126 22.59 4.26 -1.71
N PHE A 127 21.81 3.80 -0.73
CA PHE A 127 20.87 4.69 -0.04
C PHE A 127 21.60 5.80 0.71
N ALA A 128 22.69 5.49 1.40
CA ALA A 128 23.48 6.47 2.14
C ALA A 128 24.15 7.51 1.23
N ASP A 129 24.74 7.08 0.11
CA ASP A 129 25.30 7.97 -0.91
C ASP A 129 24.22 8.96 -1.42
N THR A 130 23.06 8.42 -1.80
CA THR A 130 21.94 9.23 -2.35
C THR A 130 21.41 10.22 -1.32
N ALA A 131 21.17 9.77 -0.09
CA ALA A 131 20.75 10.62 1.02
C ALA A 131 21.76 11.74 1.30
N SER A 132 23.05 11.43 1.21
CA SER A 132 24.11 12.41 1.43
C SER A 132 24.15 13.47 0.32
N ILE A 133 24.01 13.07 -0.94
CA ILE A 133 23.94 13.99 -2.08
C ILE A 133 22.72 14.93 -1.92
N LEU A 134 21.54 14.38 -1.69
CA LEU A 134 20.30 15.17 -1.54
C LEU A 134 20.36 16.12 -0.34
N SER A 135 20.97 15.70 0.77
CA SER A 135 21.18 16.56 1.93
C SER A 135 22.16 17.71 1.64
N HIS A 136 23.27 17.43 0.93
CA HIS A 136 24.30 18.43 0.67
C HIS A 136 23.94 19.41 -0.44
N GLU A 137 23.43 18.90 -1.56
CA GLU A 137 23.15 19.68 -2.77
C GLU A 137 21.80 20.37 -2.68
N ASP A 138 20.75 19.64 -2.29
CA ASP A 138 19.37 20.17 -2.23
C ASP A 138 18.98 20.71 -0.86
N LYS A 139 19.86 20.59 0.14
CA LYS A 139 19.58 20.96 1.55
C LYS A 139 18.34 20.24 2.10
N ALA A 140 18.10 19.02 1.61
CA ALA A 140 16.97 18.22 2.02
C ALA A 140 17.16 17.63 3.42
N THR A 141 16.13 17.71 4.26
CA THR A 141 15.99 16.87 5.44
C THR A 141 15.59 15.47 4.99
N ILE A 142 16.48 14.49 5.24
CA ILE A 142 16.23 13.10 4.89
C ILE A 142 15.41 12.41 5.97
N VAL A 143 14.34 11.74 5.57
CA VAL A 143 13.49 10.94 6.46
C VAL A 143 13.57 9.47 6.04
N LEU A 144 14.06 8.60 6.91
CA LEU A 144 14.08 7.16 6.64
C LEU A 144 12.75 6.54 7.04
N LEU A 145 12.15 5.78 6.14
CA LEU A 145 10.87 5.11 6.28
C LEU A 145 11.05 3.59 6.11
N GLY A 146 10.18 2.83 6.77
CA GLY A 146 10.21 1.37 6.74
C GLY A 146 9.34 0.78 7.85
N ASN A 147 9.12 -0.53 7.80
CA ASN A 147 8.47 -1.25 8.89
C ASN A 147 9.48 -1.61 9.99
N GLU A 148 9.00 -2.15 11.11
CA GLU A 148 9.86 -2.55 12.24
C GLU A 148 10.92 -3.60 11.85
N GLY A 149 10.66 -4.47 10.88
CA GLY A 149 11.62 -5.44 10.35
C GLY A 149 12.73 -4.81 9.51
N ASP A 150 12.60 -3.56 9.07
CA ASP A 150 13.59 -2.85 8.26
C ASP A 150 14.68 -2.14 9.12
N GLN A 151 14.67 -2.30 10.44
CA GLN A 151 15.64 -1.65 11.34
C GLN A 151 17.09 -2.00 11.02
N SER A 152 17.37 -3.25 10.62
CA SER A 152 18.73 -3.70 10.31
C SER A 152 19.31 -2.97 9.09
N ILE A 153 18.53 -2.85 8.01
CA ILE A 153 18.93 -2.11 6.82
C ILE A 153 18.97 -0.60 7.12
N GLY A 154 18.02 -0.06 7.88
CA GLY A 154 18.04 1.34 8.33
C GLY A 154 19.32 1.72 9.07
N ASN A 155 19.73 0.90 10.05
CA ASN A 155 20.98 1.11 10.78
C ASN A 155 22.20 1.01 9.85
N ALA A 156 22.19 0.07 8.90
CA ALA A 156 23.26 -0.02 7.91
C ALA A 156 23.35 1.23 7.04
N VAL A 157 22.22 1.81 6.62
CA VAL A 157 22.20 3.09 5.89
C VAL A 157 22.81 4.19 6.75
N VAL A 158 22.35 4.36 7.99
CA VAL A 158 22.85 5.39 8.91
C VAL A 158 24.35 5.28 9.14
N ASN A 159 24.87 4.05 9.31
CA ASN A 159 26.29 3.80 9.53
C ASN A 159 27.17 4.14 8.30
N ASN A 160 26.58 4.19 7.10
CA ASN A 160 27.30 4.55 5.87
C ASN A 160 27.10 6.03 5.47
N LEU A 161 26.28 6.80 6.20
CA LEU A 161 26.07 8.21 5.88
C LEU A 161 27.31 9.05 6.13
N SER A 162 27.44 10.14 5.37
CA SER A 162 28.35 11.22 5.70
C SER A 162 28.10 11.68 7.15
N PRO A 163 29.13 11.86 7.99
CA PRO A 163 28.96 12.26 9.40
C PRO A 163 28.19 13.58 9.61
N SER A 164 28.08 14.39 8.57
CA SER A 164 27.36 15.67 8.58
C SER A 164 25.88 15.56 8.20
N VAL A 165 25.41 14.35 7.87
CA VAL A 165 24.03 14.07 7.51
C VAL A 165 23.36 13.34 8.66
N HIS A 166 22.32 13.95 9.21
CA HIS A 166 21.54 13.40 10.32
C HIS A 166 20.09 13.19 9.86
N PRO A 167 19.73 11.98 9.43
CA PRO A 167 18.38 11.72 8.97
C PRO A 167 17.41 11.63 10.15
N ILE A 168 16.14 11.95 9.91
CA ILE A 168 15.05 11.59 10.82
C ILE A 168 14.71 10.13 10.54
N ASN A 169 15.05 9.23 11.47
CA ASN A 169 14.74 7.81 11.32
C ASN A 169 13.34 7.49 11.87
N LEU A 170 12.38 7.24 10.98
CA LEU A 170 11.00 6.88 11.32
C LEU A 170 10.67 5.40 11.00
N ILE A 171 11.68 4.56 10.78
CA ILE A 171 11.50 3.12 10.56
C ILE A 171 10.80 2.51 11.78
N GLY A 172 9.68 1.83 11.55
CA GLY A 172 8.85 1.24 12.62
C GLY A 172 8.04 2.25 13.44
N HIS A 173 8.15 3.55 13.18
CA HIS A 173 7.41 4.61 13.91
C HIS A 173 6.15 5.09 13.18
N THR A 174 5.94 4.61 11.96
CA THR A 174 4.73 4.86 11.17
C THR A 174 3.96 3.56 10.98
N SER A 175 2.63 3.64 11.04
CA SER A 175 1.75 2.48 10.82
C SER A 175 0.60 2.87 9.91
N LEU A 176 0.29 2.00 8.93
CA LEU A 176 -0.92 2.14 8.12
C LEU A 176 -2.19 2.02 8.96
N SER A 177 -2.18 1.22 10.05
CA SER A 177 -3.33 1.09 10.94
C SER A 177 -3.69 2.40 11.67
N ASN A 178 -2.70 3.26 11.88
CA ASN A 178 -2.87 4.52 12.60
C ASN A 178 -3.12 5.70 11.65
N SER A 179 -3.00 5.49 10.33
CA SER A 179 -3.19 6.53 9.30
C SER A 179 -4.53 6.44 8.57
N LEU A 180 -5.32 5.38 8.79
CA LEU A 180 -6.58 5.12 8.08
C LEU A 180 -7.74 4.74 9.02
N ALA A 181 -7.55 4.87 10.33
CA ALA A 181 -8.62 4.65 11.30
C ALA A 181 -9.59 5.84 11.25
N TYR A 182 -10.71 5.66 10.55
CA TYR A 182 -11.88 6.53 10.64
C TYR A 182 -12.69 6.19 11.89
#